data_AF-A0A522ZKP3-F1
#
_entry.id   AF-A0A522ZKP3-F1
#
_cell.length_a   1.000
_cell.length_b   1.000
_cell.length_c   1.000
_cell.angle_alpha   90.00
_cell.angle_beta   90.00
_cell.angle_gamma   90.00
#
_symmetry.space_group_name_H-M   'P 1'
#
loop_
_entity.id
_entity.type
_entity.pdbx_description
1 polymer ?
#
loop_
_entity_poly.entity_id
_entity_poly.type
_entity_poly.pdbx_seq_one_letter_code
_entity_poly.pdbx_strand_id
1 'polypeptide(L)'
;MKSRNYGRCNSASLRKCRKPVQRRSSTAGATPCSACAPRATPPFVAEPVLPDLLRPGLRLVFCGTAASRASAAARAYYAHPGNAFWRALAQTGLTPRRFAPREYPQLLDYGIGLTDLGKHAAGTDAELPADAFDTEGLRARILHHAPAWLAFTSKHGAQSFRGQAVGYGIQPWRIGASRVFVLPSPSGQARRSWDLSLWQTLADLIKECS
;
A
#
# COMPACT_ATOMS: atom_id res chain seq x y z
N MET A 1 -10.07 54.87 19.69
CA MET A 1 -10.27 54.66 21.15
C MET A 1 -9.70 53.28 21.49
N LYS A 2 -8.47 53.21 22.03
CA LYS A 2 -8.15 52.93 23.47
C LYS A 2 -8.74 51.58 23.92
N SER A 3 -8.04 50.56 24.44
CA SER A 3 -6.70 50.39 25.03
C SER A 3 -6.51 48.89 25.36
N ARG A 4 -5.28 48.45 25.67
CA ARG A 4 -4.86 47.65 26.86
C ARG A 4 -3.43 47.13 26.64
N ASN A 5 -2.42 47.88 27.08
CA ASN A 5 -1.76 47.85 28.40
C ASN A 5 -0.89 46.61 28.66
N TYR A 6 0.42 46.85 28.55
CA TYR A 6 1.51 46.11 29.19
C TYR A 6 1.78 46.66 30.61
N GLY A 7 2.30 45.80 31.49
CA GLY A 7 2.89 46.14 32.80
C GLY A 7 2.45 45.14 33.88
N ARG A 8 3.28 44.64 34.80
CA ARG A 8 4.69 44.88 35.14
C ARG A 8 5.08 43.82 36.20
N CYS A 9 6.39 43.51 36.32
CA CYS A 9 7.04 42.86 37.48
C CYS A 9 6.66 43.54 38.82
N ASN A 10 6.87 42.98 40.02
CA ASN A 10 8.08 42.33 40.52
C ASN A 10 7.91 41.81 41.98
N SER A 11 8.84 40.92 42.35
CA SER A 11 9.56 40.82 43.63
C SER A 11 8.86 40.46 44.96
N ALA A 12 9.40 39.43 45.63
CA ALA A 12 9.98 39.41 47.00
C ALA A 12 9.74 38.02 47.63
N SER A 13 10.71 37.10 47.65
CA SER A 13 11.87 36.99 48.57
C SER A 13 11.51 36.72 50.03
N LEU A 14 12.12 35.64 50.59
CA LEU A 14 12.74 35.49 51.93
C LEU A 14 12.61 34.02 52.43
N ARG A 15 13.69 33.21 52.38
CA ARG A 15 14.62 32.88 53.50
C ARG A 15 13.93 32.11 54.65
N LYS A 16 14.35 30.91 55.12
CA LYS A 16 15.67 30.52 55.64
C LYS A 16 15.66 29.03 56.10
N CYS A 17 16.70 28.28 55.73
CA CYS A 17 17.62 27.52 56.60
C CYS A 17 17.11 26.71 57.82
N ARG A 18 17.43 25.40 57.85
CA ARG A 18 18.16 24.71 58.95
C ARG A 18 18.64 23.30 58.53
N LYS A 19 19.88 22.95 58.91
CA LYS A 19 20.62 21.69 58.67
C LYS A 19 20.32 20.63 59.77
N PRO A 20 21.11 19.54 59.94
CA PRO A 20 20.94 18.22 59.35
C PRO A 20 20.71 17.12 60.42
N VAL A 21 20.25 15.92 60.03
CA VAL A 21 20.42 14.70 60.85
C VAL A 21 20.82 13.54 59.95
N GLN A 22 22.00 12.99 60.20
CA GLN A 22 22.45 11.71 59.66
C GLN A 22 21.89 10.56 60.51
N ARG A 23 21.51 9.46 59.84
CA ARG A 23 21.63 8.11 60.42
C ARG A 23 21.77 7.05 59.32
N ARG A 24 23.00 6.53 59.19
CA ARG A 24 23.45 5.13 59.01
C ARG A 24 22.38 4.15 58.45
N SER A 25 22.52 3.67 57.21
CA SER A 25 23.35 2.54 56.73
C SER A 25 22.58 1.21 56.70
N SER A 26 22.34 0.67 55.51
CA SER A 26 22.40 -0.78 55.24
C SER A 26 22.16 -1.07 53.76
N THR A 27 23.13 -1.79 53.21
CA THR A 27 23.22 -2.44 51.91
C THR A 27 22.06 -3.39 51.62
N ALA A 28 21.52 -3.33 50.41
CA ALA A 28 21.08 -4.50 49.65
C ALA A 28 20.94 -4.11 48.17
N GLY A 29 21.82 -4.64 47.32
CA GLY A 29 21.68 -4.54 45.88
C GLY A 29 20.44 -5.30 45.44
N ALA A 30 19.47 -4.59 44.86
CA ALA A 30 18.40 -5.21 44.09
C ALA A 30 18.81 -5.11 42.61
N THR A 31 19.38 -6.19 42.10
CA THR A 31 19.49 -6.43 40.65
C THR A 31 18.08 -6.37 40.06
N PRO A 32 17.78 -5.56 39.04
CA PRO A 32 16.47 -5.61 38.40
C PRO A 32 16.34 -6.98 37.73
N CYS A 33 15.37 -7.77 38.20
CA CYS A 33 15.04 -9.07 37.62
C CYS A 33 14.64 -8.86 36.14
N SER A 34 15.48 -9.35 35.22
CA SER A 34 15.34 -9.23 33.77
C SER A 34 14.31 -10.22 33.19
N ALA A 35 13.18 -10.43 33.89
CA ALA A 35 12.24 -11.47 33.50
C ALA A 35 10.80 -11.11 33.86
N CYS A 36 10.30 -10.03 33.27
CA CYS A 36 8.86 -9.85 33.03
C CYS A 36 8.63 -8.72 32.01
N ALA A 37 9.21 -8.86 30.82
CA ALA A 37 8.66 -8.13 29.68
C ALA A 37 7.34 -8.83 29.29
N PRO A 38 6.20 -8.12 29.25
CA PRO A 38 4.98 -8.70 28.69
C PRO A 38 5.30 -9.12 27.25
N ARG A 39 5.08 -10.40 26.94
CA ARG A 39 5.20 -10.93 25.59
C ARG A 39 4.16 -10.16 24.77
N ALA A 40 4.63 -9.25 23.91
CA ALA A 40 3.74 -8.50 23.03
C ALA A 40 2.95 -9.52 22.21
N THR A 41 1.64 -9.56 22.40
CA THR A 41 0.75 -10.32 21.52
C THR A 41 0.98 -9.77 20.12
N PRO A 42 1.35 -10.59 19.12
CA PRO A 42 1.46 -10.10 17.77
C PRO A 42 0.10 -9.47 17.39
N PRO A 43 0.07 -8.28 16.78
CA PRO A 43 -1.19 -7.69 16.34
C PRO A 43 -1.91 -8.72 15.47
N PHE A 44 -3.21 -8.89 15.68
CA PHE A 44 -4.04 -9.73 14.84
C PHE A 44 -3.93 -9.20 13.40
N VAL A 45 -3.20 -9.90 12.55
CA VAL A 45 -3.12 -9.60 11.13
C VAL A 45 -4.42 -10.11 10.51
N ALA A 46 -5.30 -9.19 10.11
CA ALA A 46 -6.52 -9.55 9.40
C ALA A 46 -6.17 -10.32 8.13
N GLU A 47 -6.95 -11.34 7.78
CA GLU A 47 -6.74 -12.09 6.54
C GLU A 47 -7.02 -11.18 5.33
N PRO A 48 -6.21 -11.22 4.26
CA PRO A 48 -6.46 -10.43 3.07
C PRO A 48 -7.76 -10.86 2.38
N VAL A 49 -8.51 -9.89 1.83
CA VAL A 49 -9.79 -10.12 1.12
C VAL A 49 -9.60 -11.04 -0.09
N LEU A 50 -8.47 -10.89 -0.79
CA LEU A 50 -8.06 -11.73 -1.91
C LEU A 50 -6.61 -12.17 -1.67
N PRO A 51 -6.25 -13.44 -1.95
CA PRO A 51 -4.85 -13.85 -1.89
C PRO A 51 -4.05 -13.14 -2.99
N ASP A 52 -2.79 -12.82 -2.70
CA ASP A 52 -1.88 -12.32 -3.74
C ASP A 52 -1.54 -13.44 -4.75
N LEU A 53 -1.35 -13.03 -6.00
CA LEU A 53 -0.82 -13.88 -7.06
C LEU A 53 0.61 -13.45 -7.36
N LEU A 54 1.54 -13.79 -6.47
CA LEU A 54 2.95 -13.39 -6.53
C LEU A 54 3.88 -14.59 -6.42
N ARG A 55 4.90 -14.62 -7.28
CA ARG A 55 6.04 -15.54 -7.21
C ARG A 55 7.29 -14.89 -7.83
N PRO A 56 8.50 -15.35 -7.51
CA PRO A 56 9.71 -14.89 -8.20
C PRO A 56 9.63 -15.11 -9.72
N GLY A 57 10.31 -14.25 -10.49
CA GLY A 57 10.45 -14.41 -11.94
C GLY A 57 9.25 -13.95 -12.78
N LEU A 58 8.27 -13.26 -12.20
CA LEU A 58 7.16 -12.69 -12.95
C LEU A 58 7.62 -11.54 -13.85
N ARG A 59 7.11 -11.50 -15.08
CA ARG A 59 7.36 -10.43 -16.05
C ARG A 59 6.60 -9.17 -15.68
N LEU A 60 5.40 -9.33 -15.13
CA LEU A 60 4.48 -8.24 -14.82
C LEU A 60 3.66 -8.57 -13.57
N VAL A 61 3.49 -7.59 -12.68
CA VAL A 61 2.51 -7.63 -11.60
C VAL A 61 1.58 -6.44 -11.75
N PHE A 62 0.27 -6.67 -11.80
CA PHE A 62 -0.71 -5.60 -11.69
C PHE A 62 -1.04 -5.32 -10.23
N CYS A 63 -1.12 -4.04 -9.88
CA CYS A 63 -1.53 -3.56 -8.56
C CYS A 63 -2.80 -2.71 -8.67
N GLY A 64 -3.91 -3.20 -8.13
CA GLY A 64 -5.13 -2.41 -7.93
C GLY A 64 -5.08 -1.57 -6.65
N THR A 65 -6.13 -0.79 -6.40
CA THR A 65 -6.31 -0.02 -5.16
C THR A 65 -6.73 -0.95 -4.03
N ALA A 66 -7.91 -1.56 -4.16
CA ALA A 66 -8.42 -2.60 -3.28
C ALA A 66 -9.47 -3.45 -4.00
N ALA A 67 -9.87 -4.56 -3.39
CA ALA A 67 -10.96 -5.37 -3.92
C ALA A 67 -12.28 -4.60 -3.92
N SER A 68 -13.00 -4.58 -5.05
CA SER A 68 -14.39 -4.11 -5.06
C SER A 68 -15.29 -5.08 -4.28
N ARG A 69 -16.48 -4.65 -3.83
CA ARG A 69 -17.46 -5.57 -3.21
C ARG A 69 -17.78 -6.78 -4.08
N ALA A 70 -17.91 -6.58 -5.40
CA ALA A 70 -18.12 -7.68 -6.35
C ALA A 70 -16.91 -8.63 -6.42
N SER A 71 -15.69 -8.09 -6.39
CA SER A 71 -14.45 -8.87 -6.35
C SER A 71 -14.32 -9.70 -5.06
N ALA A 72 -14.60 -9.08 -3.92
CA ALA A 72 -14.60 -9.72 -2.61
C ALA A 72 -15.61 -10.86 -2.55
N ALA A 73 -16.87 -10.61 -2.94
CA ALA A 73 -17.91 -11.63 -2.98
C ALA A 73 -17.59 -12.79 -3.93
N ALA A 74 -16.96 -12.49 -5.08
CA ALA A 74 -16.56 -13.50 -6.05
C ALA A 74 -15.25 -14.24 -5.68
N ARG A 75 -14.52 -13.77 -4.65
CA ARG A 75 -13.13 -14.16 -4.33
C ARG A 75 -12.23 -14.14 -5.57
N ALA A 76 -12.38 -13.09 -6.38
CA ALA A 76 -11.71 -12.96 -7.66
C ALA A 76 -11.38 -11.50 -8.00
N TYR A 77 -10.26 -11.28 -8.67
CA TYR A 77 -9.82 -9.95 -9.09
C TYR A 77 -10.70 -9.37 -10.19
N TYR A 78 -10.94 -8.05 -10.11
CA TYR A 78 -11.68 -7.28 -11.11
C TYR A 78 -13.02 -7.92 -11.57
N ALA A 79 -13.79 -8.49 -10.63
CA ALA A 79 -14.98 -9.30 -10.95
C ALA A 79 -16.22 -8.49 -11.34
N HIS A 80 -16.23 -7.18 -11.11
CA HIS A 80 -17.37 -6.34 -11.46
C HIS A 80 -17.59 -6.31 -12.99
N PRO A 81 -18.81 -6.55 -13.52
CA PRO A 81 -19.05 -6.66 -14.97
C PRO A 81 -18.65 -5.41 -15.78
N GLY A 82 -18.78 -4.24 -15.16
CA GLY A 82 -18.35 -2.97 -15.75
C GLY A 82 -16.83 -2.74 -15.76
N ASN A 83 -16.03 -3.65 -15.22
CA ASN A 83 -14.57 -3.54 -15.20
C ASN A 83 -13.95 -4.08 -16.51
N ALA A 84 -13.11 -3.28 -17.15
CA ALA A 84 -12.51 -3.57 -18.44
C ALA A 84 -11.24 -4.44 -18.36
N PHE A 85 -10.71 -4.75 -17.17
CA PHE A 85 -9.40 -5.38 -16.97
C PHE A 85 -9.22 -6.64 -17.82
N TRP A 86 -10.12 -7.61 -17.66
CA TRP A 86 -10.06 -8.89 -18.37
C TRP A 86 -10.22 -8.74 -19.90
N ARG A 87 -10.99 -7.75 -20.34
CA ARG A 87 -11.13 -7.42 -21.77
C ARG A 87 -9.86 -6.78 -22.30
N ALA A 88 -9.24 -5.89 -21.53
CA ALA A 88 -8.01 -5.20 -21.91
C ALA A 88 -6.84 -6.17 -22.05
N LEU A 89 -6.66 -7.12 -21.11
CA LEU A 89 -5.60 -8.13 -21.22
C LEU A 89 -5.69 -8.96 -22.51
N ALA A 90 -6.91 -9.35 -22.89
CA ALA A 90 -7.15 -10.09 -24.13
C ALA A 90 -6.91 -9.22 -25.37
N GLN A 91 -7.40 -7.97 -25.35
CA GLN A 91 -7.27 -7.05 -26.48
C GLN A 91 -5.81 -6.64 -26.75
N THR A 92 -4.98 -6.52 -25.72
CA THR A 92 -3.56 -6.16 -25.88
C THR A 92 -2.66 -7.37 -26.17
N GLY A 93 -3.23 -8.57 -26.11
CA GLY A 93 -2.50 -9.83 -26.27
C GLY A 93 -1.56 -10.13 -25.11
N LEU A 94 -1.79 -9.57 -23.92
CA LEU A 94 -1.15 -10.03 -22.68
C LEU A 94 -1.64 -11.42 -22.28
N THR A 95 -2.87 -11.76 -22.68
CA THR A 95 -3.44 -13.11 -22.57
C THR A 95 -4.03 -13.54 -23.91
N PRO A 96 -3.99 -14.84 -24.27
CA PRO A 96 -4.42 -15.32 -25.59
C PRO A 96 -5.93 -15.25 -25.83
N ARG A 97 -6.71 -15.14 -24.75
CA ARG A 97 -8.16 -15.00 -24.76
C ARG A 97 -8.59 -14.11 -23.60
N ARG A 98 -9.90 -13.83 -23.52
CA ARG A 98 -10.50 -13.24 -22.32
C ARG A 98 -10.72 -14.31 -21.26
N PHE A 99 -10.19 -14.05 -20.08
CA PHE A 99 -10.37 -14.89 -18.88
C PHE A 99 -11.58 -14.40 -18.10
N ALA A 100 -12.31 -15.32 -17.49
CA ALA A 100 -13.26 -15.01 -16.44
C ALA A 100 -12.51 -14.67 -15.14
N PRO A 101 -13.07 -13.81 -14.27
CA PRO A 101 -12.41 -13.40 -13.03
C PRO A 101 -11.89 -14.55 -12.17
N ARG A 102 -12.62 -15.67 -12.10
CA ARG A 102 -12.23 -16.84 -11.30
C ARG A 102 -11.02 -17.60 -11.87
N GLU A 103 -10.68 -17.38 -13.13
CA GLU A 103 -9.52 -17.98 -13.78
C GLU A 103 -8.23 -17.20 -13.48
N TYR A 104 -8.27 -16.14 -12.65
CA TYR A 104 -7.09 -15.32 -12.35
C TYR A 104 -5.83 -16.10 -11.93
N PRO A 105 -5.89 -17.25 -11.23
CA PRO A 105 -4.67 -17.98 -10.88
C PRO A 105 -3.86 -18.45 -12.11
N GLN A 106 -4.53 -18.68 -13.25
CA GLN A 106 -3.89 -19.11 -14.49
C GLN A 106 -3.01 -18.01 -15.11
N LEU A 107 -3.10 -16.75 -14.66
CA LEU A 107 -2.22 -15.68 -15.12
C LEU A 107 -0.73 -15.95 -14.82
N LEU A 108 -0.45 -16.77 -13.79
CA LEU A 108 0.93 -17.17 -13.47
C LEU A 108 1.61 -17.88 -14.64
N ASP A 109 0.88 -18.66 -15.44
CA ASP A 109 1.40 -19.39 -16.60
C ASP A 109 1.86 -18.43 -17.71
N TYR A 110 1.38 -17.19 -17.69
CA TYR A 110 1.76 -16.11 -18.60
C TYR A 110 2.79 -15.15 -17.98
N GLY A 111 3.31 -15.47 -16.80
CA GLY A 111 4.25 -14.62 -16.07
C GLY A 111 3.61 -13.33 -15.52
N ILE A 112 2.29 -13.33 -15.31
CA ILE A 112 1.51 -12.19 -14.81
C ILE A 112 1.03 -12.48 -13.39
N GLY A 113 1.30 -11.55 -12.48
CA GLY A 113 0.82 -11.57 -11.09
C GLY A 113 -0.19 -10.47 -10.79
N LEU A 114 -0.84 -10.59 -9.64
CA LEU A 114 -1.87 -9.66 -9.14
C LEU A 114 -1.66 -9.38 -7.65
N THR A 115 -1.82 -8.13 -7.25
CA THR A 115 -1.87 -7.67 -5.86
C THR A 115 -2.78 -6.44 -5.79
N ASP A 116 -3.11 -6.00 -4.58
CA ASP A 116 -3.68 -4.67 -4.34
C ASP A 116 -2.83 -3.91 -3.32
N LEU A 117 -2.96 -2.59 -3.34
CA LEU A 117 -2.37 -1.71 -2.33
C LEU A 117 -3.07 -1.87 -0.97
N GLY A 118 -4.41 -1.99 -1.00
CA GLY A 118 -5.23 -2.32 0.15
C GLY A 118 -5.71 -3.76 0.11
N LYS A 119 -5.16 -4.56 1.02
CA LYS A 119 -5.42 -6.01 1.09
C LYS A 119 -6.54 -6.39 2.06
N HIS A 120 -6.84 -5.54 3.04
CA HIS A 120 -7.71 -5.88 4.18
C HIS A 120 -9.05 -5.13 4.18
N ALA A 121 -9.35 -4.37 3.12
CA ALA A 121 -10.60 -3.65 2.95
C ALA A 121 -11.19 -3.92 1.56
N ALA A 122 -12.51 -3.86 1.45
CA ALA A 122 -13.22 -4.01 0.18
C ALA A 122 -14.28 -2.91 0.02
N GLY A 123 -14.34 -2.31 -1.17
CA GLY A 123 -15.21 -1.17 -1.41
C GLY A 123 -14.85 -0.42 -2.69
N THR A 124 -15.59 0.65 -2.96
CA THR A 124 -15.15 1.67 -3.91
C THR A 124 -14.07 2.55 -3.27
N ASP A 125 -13.26 3.23 -4.07
CA ASP A 125 -12.19 4.12 -3.55
C ASP A 125 -12.72 5.17 -2.55
N ALA A 126 -13.98 5.61 -2.68
CA ALA A 126 -14.62 6.56 -1.76
C ALA A 126 -15.05 5.96 -0.41
N GLU A 127 -15.13 4.63 -0.32
CA GLU A 127 -15.57 3.90 0.87
C GLU A 127 -14.40 3.28 1.64
N LEU A 128 -13.21 3.28 1.06
CA LEU A 128 -12.02 2.75 1.71
C LEU A 128 -11.61 3.64 2.88
N PRO A 129 -11.27 3.06 4.05
CA PRO A 129 -10.75 3.84 5.16
C PRO A 129 -9.39 4.46 4.81
N ALA A 130 -9.02 5.54 5.50
CA ALA A 130 -7.81 6.31 5.20
C ALA A 130 -6.51 5.50 5.32
N ASP A 131 -6.52 4.46 6.15
CA ASP A 131 -5.42 3.52 6.39
C ASP A 131 -5.54 2.23 5.55
N ALA A 132 -6.47 2.17 4.59
CA ALA A 132 -6.66 1.00 3.75
C ALA A 132 -5.43 0.66 2.90
N PHE A 133 -4.57 1.63 2.61
CA PHE A 133 -3.43 1.48 1.71
C PHE A 133 -2.14 1.17 2.47
N ASP A 134 -1.68 -0.07 2.32
CA ASP A 134 -0.45 -0.57 2.89
C ASP A 134 0.71 -0.41 1.88
N THR A 135 1.26 0.79 1.82
CA THR A 135 2.35 1.15 0.90
C THR A 135 3.64 0.39 1.23
N GLU A 136 3.97 0.24 2.52
CA GLU A 136 5.17 -0.46 2.96
C GLU A 136 5.06 -1.97 2.74
N GLY A 137 3.89 -2.58 2.97
CA GLY A 137 3.66 -3.98 2.64
C GLY A 137 3.71 -4.24 1.14
N LEU A 138 3.14 -3.36 0.30
CA LEU A 138 3.31 -3.48 -1.15
C LEU A 138 4.79 -3.40 -1.54
N ARG A 139 5.54 -2.43 -0.98
CA ARG A 139 6.98 -2.29 -1.21
C ARG A 139 7.71 -3.58 -0.83
N ALA A 140 7.43 -4.15 0.33
CA ALA A 140 8.05 -5.39 0.80
C ALA A 140 7.76 -6.57 -0.12
N ARG A 141 6.49 -6.76 -0.54
CA ARG A 141 6.11 -7.82 -1.49
C ARG A 141 6.85 -7.69 -2.82
N ILE A 142 6.94 -6.48 -3.37
CA ILE A 142 7.60 -6.23 -4.66
C ILE A 142 9.12 -6.38 -4.56
N LEU A 143 9.75 -5.95 -3.46
CA LEU A 143 11.17 -6.19 -3.22
C LEU A 143 11.48 -7.69 -3.08
N HIS A 144 10.60 -8.46 -2.43
CA HIS A 144 10.79 -9.88 -2.22
C HIS A 144 10.64 -10.71 -3.52
N HIS A 145 9.59 -10.43 -4.31
CA HIS A 145 9.31 -11.20 -5.53
C HIS A 145 10.02 -10.66 -6.78
N ALA A 146 10.51 -9.42 -6.74
CA ALA A 146 11.29 -8.76 -7.79
C ALA A 146 10.75 -8.97 -9.23
N PRO A 147 9.47 -8.67 -9.51
CA PRO A 147 8.95 -8.76 -10.88
C PRO A 147 9.69 -7.77 -11.80
N ALA A 148 9.77 -8.06 -13.09
CA ALA A 148 10.41 -7.11 -14.03
C ALA A 148 9.64 -5.77 -14.08
N TRP A 149 8.31 -5.84 -14.02
CA TRP A 149 7.43 -4.68 -13.98
C TRP A 149 6.36 -4.77 -12.89
N LEU A 150 6.11 -3.63 -12.25
CA LEU A 150 4.90 -3.35 -11.46
C LEU A 150 4.05 -2.33 -12.23
N ALA A 151 2.81 -2.70 -12.56
CA ALA A 151 1.85 -1.81 -13.18
C ALA A 151 0.71 -1.46 -12.22
N PHE A 152 0.64 -0.21 -11.78
CA PHE A 152 -0.53 0.29 -11.06
C PHE A 152 -1.70 0.42 -12.02
N THR A 153 -2.82 -0.24 -11.74
CA THR A 153 -4.02 -0.18 -12.59
C THR A 153 -4.85 1.07 -12.35
N SER A 154 -4.30 2.10 -11.72
CA SER A 154 -4.93 3.42 -11.59
C SER A 154 -3.90 4.47 -11.21
N LYS A 155 -4.16 5.73 -11.60
CA LYS A 155 -3.40 6.88 -11.14
C LYS A 155 -3.51 7.05 -9.61
N HIS A 156 -4.70 6.83 -9.05
CA HIS A 156 -4.95 6.95 -7.62
C HIS A 156 -4.06 6.00 -6.80
N GLY A 157 -4.05 4.70 -7.13
CA GLY A 157 -3.18 3.73 -6.44
C GLY A 157 -1.70 4.09 -6.52
N ALA A 158 -1.24 4.55 -7.69
CA ALA A 158 0.14 5.01 -7.86
C ALA A 158 0.45 6.27 -7.04
N GLN A 159 -0.46 7.25 -6.98
CA GLN A 159 -0.30 8.46 -6.17
C GLN A 159 -0.30 8.15 -4.67
N SER A 160 -1.20 7.28 -4.22
CA SER A 160 -1.27 6.83 -2.83
C SER A 160 0.02 6.12 -2.41
N PHE A 161 0.56 5.27 -3.28
CA PHE A 161 1.85 4.62 -3.04
C PHE A 161 3.01 5.62 -3.02
N ARG A 162 3.03 6.57 -3.97
CA ARG A 162 4.17 7.46 -4.20
C ARG A 162 4.18 8.68 -3.27
N GLY A 163 3.03 9.06 -2.69
CA GLY A 163 2.86 10.27 -1.90
C GLY A 163 2.98 11.58 -2.70
N GLN A 164 2.93 11.53 -4.03
CA GLN A 164 3.01 12.71 -4.89
C GLN A 164 2.23 12.50 -6.20
N ALA A 165 2.06 13.57 -6.98
CA ALA A 165 1.46 13.48 -8.30
C ALA A 165 2.28 12.58 -9.25
N VAL A 166 1.60 11.74 -10.01
CA VAL A 166 2.20 10.83 -11.00
C VAL A 166 1.53 11.02 -12.36
N GLY A 167 2.24 10.74 -13.45
CA GLY A 167 1.67 10.67 -14.80
C GLY A 167 1.26 9.24 -15.16
N TYR A 168 0.53 9.07 -16.27
CA TYR A 168 0.38 7.74 -16.89
C TYR A 168 1.67 7.32 -17.60
N GLY A 169 1.81 6.02 -17.84
CA GLY A 169 2.96 5.46 -18.54
C GLY A 169 4.11 5.05 -17.61
N ILE A 170 5.29 4.91 -18.20
CA ILE A 170 6.53 4.55 -17.49
C ILE A 170 6.87 5.63 -16.47
N GLN A 171 7.25 5.21 -15.27
CA GLN A 171 7.71 6.11 -14.22
C GLN A 171 9.25 6.17 -14.15
N PRO A 172 9.83 7.32 -13.78
CA PRO A 172 11.28 7.46 -13.62
C PRO A 172 11.82 6.73 -12.38
N TRP A 173 10.95 6.28 -11.48
CA TRP A 173 11.29 5.60 -10.24
C TRP A 173 11.00 4.11 -10.30
N ARG A 174 11.64 3.36 -9.40
CA ARG A 174 11.57 1.89 -9.30
C ARG A 174 11.32 1.45 -7.85
N ILE A 175 10.96 0.17 -7.69
CA ILE A 175 10.96 -0.51 -6.39
C ILE A 175 11.96 -1.67 -6.49
N GLY A 176 13.14 -1.51 -5.89
CA GLY A 176 14.27 -2.41 -6.17
C GLY A 176 14.61 -2.41 -7.66
N ALA A 177 14.66 -3.60 -8.27
CA ALA A 177 14.88 -3.75 -9.70
C ALA A 177 13.63 -3.46 -10.56
N SER A 178 12.43 -3.58 -9.98
CA SER A 178 11.15 -3.52 -10.70
C SER A 178 10.89 -2.14 -11.31
N ARG A 179 10.67 -2.10 -12.62
CA ARG A 179 10.20 -0.90 -13.34
C ARG A 179 8.74 -0.63 -13.00
N VAL A 180 8.34 0.63 -12.99
CA VAL A 180 6.97 1.02 -12.66
C VAL A 180 6.25 1.62 -13.85
N PHE A 181 5.01 1.21 -14.05
CA PHE A 181 4.09 1.74 -15.05
C PHE A 181 2.76 2.14 -14.38
N VAL A 182 2.13 3.21 -14.86
CA VAL A 182 0.83 3.66 -14.35
C VAL A 182 -0.20 3.64 -15.48
N LEU A 183 -1.27 2.88 -15.28
CA LEU A 183 -2.35 2.70 -16.25
C LEU A 183 -3.59 3.53 -15.89
N PRO A 184 -4.43 3.87 -16.90
CA PRO A 184 -5.77 4.36 -16.65
C PRO A 184 -6.63 3.24 -16.02
N SER A 185 -7.52 3.62 -15.11
CA SER A 185 -8.30 2.66 -14.35
C SER A 185 -9.27 1.86 -15.22
N PRO A 186 -9.31 0.52 -15.11
CA PRO A 186 -10.26 -0.30 -15.84
C PRO A 186 -11.66 -0.29 -15.21
N SER A 187 -11.86 0.41 -14.09
CA SER A 187 -13.16 0.53 -13.44
C SER A 187 -14.17 1.24 -14.36
N GLY A 188 -15.40 0.71 -14.40
CA GLY A 188 -16.51 1.34 -15.13
C GLY A 188 -16.93 2.72 -14.58
N GLN A 189 -16.41 3.14 -13.42
CA GLN A 189 -16.59 4.49 -12.86
C GLN A 189 -15.57 5.49 -13.45
N ALA A 190 -14.44 5.00 -13.95
CA ALA A 190 -13.35 5.80 -14.49
C ALA A 190 -13.38 5.90 -16.04
N ARG A 191 -14.56 5.74 -16.67
CA ARG A 191 -14.69 5.71 -18.15
C ARG A 191 -14.11 6.93 -18.85
N ARG A 192 -14.16 8.11 -18.21
CA ARG A 192 -13.67 9.37 -18.79
C ARG A 192 -12.14 9.37 -18.98
N SER A 193 -11.41 8.61 -18.17
CA SER A 193 -9.95 8.50 -18.25
C SER A 193 -9.49 7.19 -18.89
N TRP A 194 -10.43 6.36 -19.38
CA TRP A 194 -10.11 5.09 -20.02
C TRP A 194 -9.40 5.31 -21.35
N ASP A 195 -8.24 4.68 -21.51
CA ASP A 195 -7.46 4.69 -22.73
C ASP A 195 -6.75 3.33 -22.89
N LEU A 196 -7.17 2.56 -23.89
CA LEU A 196 -6.59 1.24 -24.16
C LEU A 196 -5.16 1.35 -24.73
N SER A 197 -4.78 2.48 -25.34
CA SER A 197 -3.45 2.65 -25.94
C SER A 197 -2.33 2.53 -24.92
N LEU A 198 -2.54 3.03 -23.70
CA LEU A 198 -1.58 2.89 -22.59
C LEU A 198 -1.43 1.44 -22.11
N TRP A 199 -2.51 0.65 -22.17
CA TRP A 199 -2.45 -0.78 -21.91
C TRP A 199 -1.69 -1.52 -23.03
N GLN A 200 -1.87 -1.09 -24.28
CA GLN A 200 -1.12 -1.62 -25.41
C GLN A 200 0.38 -1.30 -25.28
N THR A 201 0.74 -0.07 -24.96
CA THR A 201 2.14 0.33 -24.72
C THR A 201 2.79 -0.53 -23.64
N LEU A 202 2.11 -0.80 -22.53
CA LEU A 202 2.62 -1.73 -21.52
C LEU A 202 2.82 -3.13 -22.12
N ALA A 203 1.85 -3.65 -22.87
CA ALA A 203 1.94 -4.98 -23.47
C ALA A 203 3.12 -5.11 -24.43
N ASP A 204 3.39 -4.09 -25.25
CA ASP A 204 4.51 -4.08 -26.19
C ASP A 204 5.85 -4.09 -25.46
N LEU A 205 6.00 -3.27 -24.41
CA LEU A 205 7.19 -3.27 -23.54
C LEU A 205 7.46 -4.62 -22.88
N ILE A 206 6.40 -5.35 -22.49
CA ILE A 206 6.52 -6.66 -21.88
C ILE A 206 6.93 -7.72 -22.90
N LYS A 207 6.51 -7.60 -24.17
CA LYS A 207 6.88 -8.52 -25.25
C LYS A 207 8.33 -8.33 -25.69
N GLU A 208 8.82 -7.09 -25.71
CA GLU A 208 10.21 -6.77 -26.09
C GLU A 208 11.25 -7.27 -25.06
N CYS A 209 10.86 -7.45 -23.80
CA CYS A 209 11.75 -7.87 -22.72
C CYS A 209 11.77 -9.40 -22.48
N SER A 210 11.26 -10.22 -23.41
CA SER A 210 10.99 -11.66 -23.18
C SER A 210 11.46 -12.57 -24.28
#